data_AF-A2EXK3-F1
#
_entry.id   AF-A2EXK3-F1
#
_cell.length_a   1.000
_cell.length_b   1.000
_cell.length_c   1.000
_cell.angle_alpha   90.00
_cell.angle_beta   90.00
_cell.angle_gamma   90.00
#
_symmetry.space_group_name_H-M   'P 1'
#
loop_
_entity.id
_entity.type
_entity.pdbx_description
1 polymer ?
#
loop_
_entity_poly.entity_id
_entity_poly.type
_entity_poly.pdbx_seq_one_letter_code
_entity_poly.pdbx_strand_id
1 'polypeptide(L)'
;MSECLKYHDPNQVCMEHAIISHNIDFVTFLMNEYKLDISLYHCTVFKNLESFYVYFDQTNDINTCFAYSLKFNVTSLFEYFFSLGADIKAKNDCQQTALHCAADNNSKEMAEFLISHGANVNKKR
;
A
#
# COMPACT_ATOMS: atom_id res chain seq x y z
N MET A 1 0.76 25.38 -10.07
CA MET A 1 2.12 25.10 -9.59
C MET A 1 2.45 26.11 -8.51
N SER A 2 2.72 25.67 -7.27
CA SER A 2 2.92 26.58 -6.13
C SER A 2 4.22 27.36 -6.25
N GLU A 3 4.27 28.58 -5.70
CA GLU A 3 5.46 29.44 -5.79
C GLU A 3 6.72 28.85 -5.14
N CYS A 4 6.55 27.94 -4.16
CA CYS A 4 7.66 27.29 -3.46
C CYS A 4 8.50 26.39 -4.38
N LEU A 5 7.89 25.80 -5.42
CA LEU A 5 8.56 24.93 -6.39
C LEU A 5 9.54 25.69 -7.30
N LYS A 6 9.53 27.02 -7.26
CA LYS A 6 10.49 27.87 -7.99
C LYS A 6 11.88 27.87 -7.33
N TYR A 7 11.98 27.47 -6.06
CA TYR A 7 13.19 27.63 -5.26
C TYR A 7 13.72 26.32 -4.65
N HIS A 8 12.86 25.30 -4.52
CA HIS A 8 13.24 24.01 -3.96
C HIS A 8 12.64 22.86 -4.76
N ASP A 9 13.50 21.92 -5.15
CA ASP A 9 13.08 20.67 -5.76
C ASP A 9 12.34 19.82 -4.71
N PRO A 10 11.13 19.32 -5.03
CA PRO A 10 10.44 18.34 -4.20
C PRO A 10 11.31 17.12 -3.91
N ASN A 11 11.13 16.58 -2.71
CA ASN A 11 11.74 15.35 -2.26
C ASN A 11 10.69 14.44 -1.64
N GLN A 12 11.13 13.32 -1.06
CA GLN A 12 10.23 12.33 -0.47
C GLN A 12 9.33 12.90 0.64
N VAL A 13 9.80 13.90 1.39
CA VAL A 13 9.00 14.57 2.43
C VAL A 13 7.81 15.31 1.82
N CYS A 14 7.95 15.85 0.60
CA CYS A 14 6.83 16.44 -0.12
C CYS A 14 5.78 15.39 -0.49
N MET A 15 6.22 14.20 -0.95
CA MET A 15 5.33 13.09 -1.27
C MET A 15 4.58 12.59 -0.02
N GLU A 16 5.28 12.43 1.09
CA GLU A 16 4.67 12.04 2.37
C GLU A 16 3.59 13.04 2.81
N HIS A 17 3.88 14.35 2.77
CA HIS A 17 2.88 15.37 3.09
C HIS A 17 1.69 15.37 2.12
N ALA A 18 1.92 15.10 0.84
CA ALA A 18 0.84 14.97 -0.15
C ALA A 18 -0.09 13.79 0.18
N ILE A 19 0.48 12.64 0.57
CA ILE A 19 -0.27 11.45 1.03
C ILE A 19 -1.02 11.76 2.33
N ILE A 20 -0.36 12.36 3.32
CA ILE A 20 -0.96 12.72 4.63
C ILE A 20 -2.15 13.67 4.45
N SER A 21 -2.02 14.65 3.55
CA SER A 21 -3.05 15.65 3.29
C SER A 21 -4.15 15.18 2.33
N HIS A 22 -4.08 13.94 1.83
CA HIS A 22 -5.01 13.41 0.81
C HIS A 22 -5.09 14.29 -0.44
N ASN A 23 -3.97 14.91 -0.82
CA ASN A 23 -3.88 15.74 -2.02
C ASN A 23 -3.42 14.91 -3.22
N ILE A 24 -4.36 14.21 -3.87
CA ILE A 24 -4.07 13.28 -4.96
C ILE A 24 -3.49 13.96 -6.20
N ASP A 25 -3.92 15.18 -6.51
CA ASP A 25 -3.35 15.98 -7.60
C ASP A 25 -1.86 16.25 -7.35
N PHE A 26 -1.48 16.51 -6.09
CA PHE A 26 -0.09 16.74 -5.75
C PHE A 26 0.71 15.43 -5.71
N VAL A 27 0.13 14.33 -5.22
CA VAL A 27 0.75 12.98 -5.28
C VAL A 27 1.07 12.60 -6.72
N THR A 28 0.10 12.68 -7.62
CA THR A 28 0.27 12.35 -9.04
C THR A 28 1.27 13.28 -9.72
N PHE A 29 1.23 14.58 -9.43
CA PHE A 29 2.22 15.54 -9.92
C PHE A 29 3.65 15.19 -9.47
N LEU A 30 3.86 14.92 -8.18
CA LEU A 30 5.18 14.57 -7.63
C LEU A 30 5.71 13.26 -8.21
N MET A 31 4.85 12.27 -8.37
CA MET A 31 5.21 10.99 -8.97
C MET A 31 5.60 11.13 -10.45
N ASN A 32 4.79 11.85 -11.24
CA ASN A 32 4.98 11.92 -12.68
C ASN A 32 6.13 12.84 -13.09
N GLU A 33 6.20 14.03 -12.50
CA GLU A 33 7.16 15.06 -12.88
C GLU A 33 8.52 14.87 -12.21
N TYR A 34 8.54 14.42 -10.95
CA TYR A 34 9.77 14.29 -10.15
C TYR A 34 10.19 12.83 -9.91
N LYS A 35 9.43 11.85 -10.40
CA LYS A 35 9.72 10.41 -10.25
C LYS A 35 9.90 9.99 -8.78
N LEU A 36 9.17 10.64 -7.88
CA LEU A 36 9.15 10.30 -6.46
C LEU A 36 8.24 9.09 -6.22
N ASP A 37 8.72 8.14 -5.41
CA ASP A 37 7.99 6.91 -5.11
C ASP A 37 6.88 7.14 -4.09
N ILE A 38 5.74 6.47 -4.29
CA ILE A 38 4.65 6.47 -3.32
C ILE A 38 4.93 5.40 -2.26
N SER A 39 4.97 5.80 -0.99
CA SER A 39 5.15 4.87 0.12
C SER A 39 3.81 4.23 0.52
N LEU A 40 3.65 2.95 0.23
CA LEU A 40 2.45 2.19 0.64
C LEU A 40 2.28 2.13 2.16
N TYR A 41 3.38 2.15 2.92
CA TYR A 41 3.32 2.29 4.37
C TYR A 41 2.55 3.56 4.77
N HIS A 42 2.92 4.73 4.22
CA HIS A 42 2.22 5.98 4.49
C HIS A 42 0.76 5.94 4.00
N CYS A 43 0.49 5.37 2.81
CA CYS A 43 -0.89 5.20 2.35
C CYS A 43 -1.75 4.42 3.35
N THR A 44 -1.20 3.34 3.95
CA THR A 44 -1.93 2.54 4.93
C THR A 44 -2.08 3.21 6.29
N VAL A 45 -1.06 3.91 6.78
CA VAL A 45 -1.09 4.63 8.07
C VAL A 45 -2.10 5.77 8.03
N PHE A 46 -2.12 6.54 6.94
CA PHE A 46 -3.02 7.69 6.76
C PHE A 46 -4.33 7.34 6.05
N LYS A 47 -4.56 6.05 5.77
CA LYS A 47 -5.76 5.52 5.09
C LYS A 47 -6.06 6.20 3.75
N ASN A 48 -5.02 6.66 3.06
CA ASN A 48 -5.13 7.29 1.74
C ASN A 48 -5.17 6.21 0.65
N LEU A 49 -6.38 5.73 0.38
CA LEU A 49 -6.61 4.67 -0.60
C LEU A 49 -6.43 5.15 -2.04
N GLU A 50 -6.67 6.42 -2.33
CA GLU A 50 -6.46 7.00 -3.66
C GLU A 50 -4.98 6.95 -4.06
N SER A 51 -4.09 7.38 -3.17
CA SER A 51 -2.64 7.31 -3.42
C SER A 51 -2.16 5.87 -3.54
N PHE A 52 -2.75 4.95 -2.77
CA PHE A 52 -2.49 3.52 -2.91
C PHE A 52 -2.88 2.99 -4.30
N TYR A 53 -4.03 3.41 -4.84
CA TYR A 53 -4.42 3.03 -6.19
C TYR A 53 -3.56 3.69 -7.27
N VAL A 54 -3.11 4.93 -7.07
CA VAL A 54 -2.12 5.55 -7.98
C VAL A 54 -0.83 4.74 -8.02
N TYR A 55 -0.32 4.29 -6.87
CA TYR A 55 0.82 3.39 -6.83
C TYR A 55 0.54 2.11 -7.64
N PHE A 56 -0.62 1.48 -7.42
CA PHE A 56 -0.97 0.23 -8.10
C PHE A 56 -1.09 0.41 -9.62
N ASP A 57 -1.77 1.45 -10.08
CA ASP A 57 -1.96 1.76 -11.50
C ASP A 57 -0.63 1.91 -12.25
N GLN A 58 0.35 2.54 -11.59
CA GLN A 58 1.63 2.84 -12.20
C GLN A 58 2.65 1.69 -12.13
N THR A 59 2.61 0.89 -11.07
CA THR A 59 3.58 -0.19 -10.83
C THR A 59 3.08 -1.55 -11.29
N ASN A 60 1.75 -1.74 -11.28
CA ASN A 60 1.07 -3.01 -11.41
C ASN A 60 1.61 -4.09 -10.44
N ASP A 61 2.16 -3.68 -9.29
CA ASP A 61 2.68 -4.60 -8.27
C ASP A 61 1.54 -5.17 -7.42
N ILE A 62 0.85 -6.17 -7.99
CA ILE A 62 -0.27 -6.87 -7.36
C ILE A 62 0.12 -7.48 -6.01
N ASN A 63 1.33 -8.02 -5.88
CA ASN A 63 1.75 -8.78 -4.70
C ASN A 63 2.01 -7.86 -3.49
N THR A 64 2.69 -6.74 -3.73
CA THR A 64 2.94 -5.74 -2.69
C THR A 64 1.63 -5.08 -2.28
N CYS A 65 0.76 -4.72 -3.24
CA CYS A 65 -0.58 -4.19 -2.96
C CYS A 65 -1.43 -5.19 -2.16
N PHE A 66 -1.43 -6.47 -2.52
CA PHE A 66 -2.12 -7.52 -1.78
C PHE A 66 -1.66 -7.59 -0.32
N ALA A 67 -0.34 -7.61 -0.07
CA ALA A 67 0.21 -7.69 1.28
C ALA A 67 -0.16 -6.47 2.15
N TYR A 68 -0.28 -5.28 1.55
CA TYR A 68 -0.70 -4.06 2.25
C TYR A 68 -2.23 -3.90 2.35
N SER A 69 -3.02 -4.52 1.48
CA SER A 69 -4.48 -4.31 1.40
C SER A 69 -5.20 -4.54 2.73
N LEU A 70 -4.78 -5.56 3.50
CA LEU A 70 -5.34 -5.86 4.82
C LEU A 70 -5.17 -4.70 5.80
N LYS A 71 -4.12 -3.89 5.68
CA LYS A 71 -3.89 -2.71 6.54
C LYS A 71 -4.92 -1.61 6.34
N PHE A 72 -5.72 -1.62 5.28
CA PHE A 72 -6.85 -0.71 5.14
C PHE A 72 -8.07 -1.12 5.95
N ASN A 73 -8.13 -2.36 6.45
CA ASN A 73 -9.32 -2.95 7.08
C ASN A 73 -10.54 -2.97 6.14
N VAL A 74 -10.29 -3.21 4.84
CA VAL A 74 -11.29 -3.30 3.78
C VAL A 74 -11.15 -4.67 3.13
N THR A 75 -12.00 -5.62 3.53
CA THR A 75 -11.92 -7.01 3.05
C THR A 75 -12.06 -7.11 1.53
N SER A 76 -12.93 -6.32 0.92
CA SER A 76 -13.12 -6.32 -0.53
C SER A 76 -11.87 -5.89 -1.31
N LEU A 77 -11.01 -5.06 -0.72
CA LEU A 77 -9.73 -4.66 -1.34
C LEU A 77 -8.77 -5.87 -1.41
N PHE A 78 -8.74 -6.67 -0.34
CA PHE A 78 -7.96 -7.89 -0.31
C PHE A 78 -8.49 -8.91 -1.32
N GLU A 79 -9.81 -9.14 -1.35
CA GLU A 79 -10.46 -10.04 -2.31
C GLU A 79 -10.20 -9.61 -3.76
N TYR A 80 -10.22 -8.30 -4.02
CA TYR A 80 -9.88 -7.75 -5.33
C TYR A 80 -8.48 -8.19 -5.78
N PHE A 81 -7.43 -7.91 -5.00
CA PHE A 81 -6.07 -8.32 -5.39
C PHE A 81 -5.90 -9.84 -5.42
N PHE A 82 -6.57 -10.58 -4.54
CA PHE A 82 -6.57 -12.04 -4.58
C PHE A 82 -7.17 -12.56 -5.90
N SER A 83 -8.29 -11.98 -6.34
CA SER A 83 -8.93 -12.33 -7.62
C SER A 83 -8.08 -11.99 -8.85
N LEU A 84 -7.19 -11.00 -8.73
CA LEU A 84 -6.20 -10.67 -9.76
C LEU A 84 -5.01 -11.66 -9.79
N GLY A 85 -4.98 -12.65 -8.91
CA GLY A 85 -3.94 -13.69 -8.88
C GLY A 85 -2.75 -13.36 -7.99
N ALA A 86 -2.94 -12.50 -6.97
CA ALA A 86 -1.89 -12.24 -5.98
C ALA A 86 -1.42 -13.53 -5.29
N ASP A 87 -0.11 -13.65 -5.06
CA ASP A 87 0.45 -14.76 -4.30
C ASP A 87 0.15 -14.57 -2.81
N ILE A 88 -0.54 -15.56 -2.20
CA ILE A 88 -0.81 -15.57 -0.77
C ILE A 88 0.45 -15.54 0.12
N LYS A 89 1.61 -15.89 -0.47
CA LYS A 89 2.93 -15.87 0.17
C LYS A 89 3.69 -14.56 -0.04
N ALA A 90 3.12 -13.62 -0.80
CA ALA A 90 3.72 -12.31 -1.06
C ALA A 90 4.10 -11.61 0.25
N LYS A 91 5.20 -10.86 0.20
CA LYS A 91 5.69 -10.03 1.28
C LYS A 91 5.63 -8.57 0.86
N ASN A 92 5.28 -7.70 1.79
CA ASN A 92 5.46 -6.26 1.62
C ASN A 92 6.92 -5.84 1.88
N ASP A 93 7.21 -4.54 1.73
CA ASP A 93 8.54 -3.96 1.93
C ASP A 93 9.08 -4.14 3.37
N CYS A 94 8.18 -4.37 4.33
CA CYS A 94 8.52 -4.70 5.72
C CYS A 94 8.73 -6.21 5.94
N GLN A 95 8.83 -6.99 4.86
CA GLN A 95 8.93 -8.46 4.86
C GLN A 95 7.75 -9.20 5.52
N GLN A 96 6.60 -8.54 5.63
CA GLN A 96 5.39 -9.08 6.23
C GLN A 96 4.52 -9.75 5.17
N THR A 97 4.01 -10.95 5.47
CA THR A 97 2.97 -11.61 4.66
C THR A 97 1.58 -11.07 5.00
N ALA A 98 0.58 -11.37 4.17
CA ALA A 98 -0.82 -11.06 4.47
C ALA A 98 -1.26 -11.57 5.86
N LEU A 99 -0.78 -12.74 6.29
CA LEU A 99 -1.10 -13.30 7.60
C LEU A 99 -0.51 -12.47 8.76
N HIS A 100 0.70 -11.92 8.59
CA HIS A 100 1.26 -10.99 9.58
C HIS A 100 0.43 -9.71 9.67
N CYS A 101 -0.03 -9.18 8.54
CA CYS A 101 -0.90 -8.00 8.51
C CYS A 101 -2.26 -8.27 9.15
N ALA A 102 -2.87 -9.44 8.92
CA ALA A 102 -4.12 -9.84 9.57
C ALA A 102 -3.96 -9.92 11.10
N ALA A 103 -2.83 -10.47 11.58
CA ALA A 103 -2.50 -10.53 13.00
C ALA A 103 -2.29 -9.14 13.61
N ASP A 104 -1.52 -8.26 12.94
CA ASP A 104 -1.28 -6.87 13.38
C ASP A 104 -2.61 -6.09 13.50
N ASN A 105 -3.61 -6.40 12.67
CA ASN A 105 -4.94 -5.80 12.70
C ASN A 105 -5.96 -6.51 13.60
N ASN A 106 -5.56 -7.59 14.30
CA ASN A 106 -6.45 -8.43 15.09
C ASN A 106 -7.67 -8.96 14.30
N SER A 107 -7.51 -9.24 13.00
CA SER A 107 -8.57 -9.73 12.13
C SER A 107 -8.56 -11.26 12.10
N LYS A 108 -9.33 -11.87 13.00
CA LYS A 108 -9.43 -13.33 13.12
C LYS A 108 -9.97 -13.97 11.85
N GLU A 109 -11.02 -13.39 11.28
CA GLU A 109 -11.72 -13.90 10.11
C GLU A 109 -10.78 -13.93 8.89
N MET A 110 -9.97 -12.88 8.69
CA MET A 110 -8.99 -12.86 7.62
C MET A 110 -7.82 -13.81 7.87
N ALA A 111 -7.40 -13.98 9.13
CA ALA A 111 -6.39 -14.98 9.46
C ALA A 111 -6.89 -16.40 9.15
N GLU A 112 -8.12 -16.74 9.52
CA GLU A 112 -8.75 -18.02 9.20
C GLU A 112 -8.90 -18.23 7.69
N PHE A 113 -9.34 -17.19 6.96
CA PHE A 113 -9.40 -17.21 5.49
C PHE A 113 -8.03 -17.47 4.87
N LEU A 114 -6.99 -16.75 5.30
CA LEU A 114 -5.64 -16.92 4.76
C LEU A 114 -5.09 -18.32 5.03
N ILE A 115 -5.31 -18.86 6.23
CA ILE A 115 -4.88 -20.21 6.60
C ILE A 115 -5.60 -21.27 5.75
N SER A 116 -6.92 -21.11 5.54
CA SER A 116 -7.69 -22.05 4.71
C SER A 116 -7.26 -22.03 3.24
N HIS A 117 -6.68 -20.92 2.78
CA HIS A 117 -6.12 -20.77 1.43
C HIS A 117 -4.61 -21.05 1.35
N GLY A 118 -4.01 -21.64 2.39
CA GLY A 118 -2.64 -22.15 2.35
C GLY A 118 -1.54 -21.17 2.79
N ALA A 119 -1.90 -20.08 3.47
CA ALA A 119 -0.90 -19.21 4.11
C ALA A 119 -0.14 -19.96 5.21
N ASN A 120 1.20 -19.83 5.23
CA ASN A 120 2.04 -20.51 6.20
C ASN A 120 2.15 -19.71 7.51
N VAL A 121 1.58 -20.27 8.59
CA VAL A 121 1.61 -19.71 9.96
C VAL A 121 3.01 -19.58 10.56
N ASN A 122 3.95 -20.41 10.12
CA ASN A 122 5.32 -20.44 10.65
C ASN A 122 6.29 -19.56 9.85
N LYS A 123 5.79 -18.79 8.87
CA LYS A 123 6.66 -17.94 8.06
C LYS A 123 7.19 -16.79 8.92
N LYS A 124 8.51 -16.68 9.03
CA LYS A 124 9.16 -15.56 9.71
C LYS A 124 9.24 -14.34 8.80
N ARG A 125 9.20 -13.15 9.42
CA ARG A 125 9.54 -11.88 8.76
C ARG A 125 10.95 -11.99 8.19
#